data_AF-A0A956CK97-F1
#
_entry.id   AF-A0A956CK97-F1
#
_cell.length_a   1.000
_cell.length_b   1.000
_cell.length_c   1.000
_cell.angle_alpha   90.00
_cell.angle_beta   90.00
_cell.angle_gamma   90.00
#
_symmetry.space_group_name_H-M   'P 1'
#
loop_
_entity.id
_entity.type
_entity.pdbx_description
1 polymer ?
#
loop_
_entity_poly.entity_id
_entity_poly.type
_entity_poly.pdbx_seq_one_letter_code
_entity_poly.pdbx_strand_id
1 'polypeptide(L)' 'MCVDEHVDAYLIHLKVERGLAPNSVSACSTDLGKFASFLERASIPLERVDAGAVTAFLV' A
#
# COMPACT_ATOMS: atom_id res chain seq x y z
N MET A 1 6.78 12.92 -0.36
CA MET A 1 6.47 11.79 -1.25
C MET A 1 5.00 11.47 -1.03
N CYS A 2 4.22 11.30 -2.09
CA CYS A 2 2.83 10.88 -1.96
C CYS A 2 2.74 9.37 -1.74
N VAL A 3 1.57 8.88 -1.33
CA VAL A 3 1.36 7.45 -1.07
C VAL A 3 1.61 6.62 -2.34
N ASP A 4 1.22 7.12 -3.51
CA ASP A 4 1.42 6.43 -4.79
C ASP A 4 2.91 6.21 -5.12
N GLU A 5 3.77 7.21 -4.90
CA GLU A 5 5.22 7.08 -5.12
C GLU A 5 5.83 5.97 -4.25
N HIS A 6 5.35 5.80 -3.03
CA HIS A 6 5.79 4.74 -2.13
C HIS A 6 5.29 3.36 -2.55
N VAL A 7 4.05 3.27 -3.04
CA VAL A 7 3.48 2.02 -3.56
C VAL A 7 4.26 1.55 -4.79
N ASP A 8 4.55 2.43 -5.73
CA ASP A 8 5.31 2.09 -6.94
C ASP A 8 6.72 1.59 -6.62
N ALA A 9 7.44 2.29 -5.73
CA ALA A 9 8.77 1.89 -5.29
C ALA A 9 8.76 0.50 -4.62
N TYR A 10 7.76 0.22 -3.79
CA TYR A 10 7.61 -1.07 -3.13
C TYR A 10 7.28 -2.20 -4.11
N LEU A 11 6.40 -1.96 -5.09
CA LEU A 11 6.06 -2.96 -6.11
C LEU A 11 7.26 -3.28 -7.03
N ILE A 12 8.07 -2.27 -7.38
CA ILE A 12 9.32 -2.48 -8.11
C ILE A 12 10.27 -3.37 -7.28
N HIS A 13 10.44 -3.06 -6.00
CA HIS A 13 11.26 -3.87 -5.10
C HIS A 13 10.76 -5.32 -5.00
N LEU A 14 9.45 -5.55 -4.84
CA LEU A 14 8.87 -6.90 -4.80
C LEU A 14 9.08 -7.68 -6.10
N LYS A 15 9.01 -7.00 -7.24
CA LYS A 15 9.21 -7.63 -8.55
C LYS A 15 10.68 -7.96 -8.82
N VAL A 16 11.59 -7.03 -8.54
CA VAL A 16 13.01 -7.14 -8.91
C VAL A 16 13.79 -7.95 -7.88
N GLU A 17 13.59 -7.68 -6.59
CA GLU A 17 14.45 -8.27 -5.55
C GLU A 17 13.87 -9.56 -4.97
N ARG A 18 12.54 -9.71 -4.95
CA ARG A 18 11.88 -10.90 -4.38
C ARG A 18 11.34 -11.89 -5.42
N GLY A 19 11.40 -11.54 -6.71
CA GLY A 19 10.91 -12.39 -7.79
C GLY A 19 9.45 -12.80 -7.63
N LEU A 20 8.61 -11.95 -7.01
CA LEU A 20 7.20 -12.29 -6.80
C LEU A 20 6.51 -12.60 -8.12
N ALA A 21 5.62 -13.60 -8.08
CA ALA A 21 4.79 -13.94 -9.24
C ALA A 21 3.97 -12.71 -9.68
N PRO A 22 3.77 -12.48 -11.00
CA PRO A 22 3.04 -11.32 -11.51
C PRO A 22 1.66 -11.14 -10.87
N ASN A 23 0.95 -12.24 -10.59
CA ASN A 23 -0.36 -12.21 -9.95
C ASN A 23 -0.31 -11.69 -8.50
N SER A 24 0.75 -12.02 -7.76
CA SER A 24 0.96 -11.51 -6.40
C SER A 24 1.27 -10.02 -6.38
N VAL A 25 2.06 -9.54 -7.36
CA VAL A 25 2.33 -8.10 -7.52
C VAL A 25 1.05 -7.34 -7.85
N SER A 26 0.22 -7.87 -8.76
CA SER A 26 -1.05 -7.25 -9.14
C SER A 26 -2.06 -7.21 -7.98
N ALA A 27 -2.17 -8.29 -7.21
CA ALA A 27 -3.01 -8.32 -6.01
C ALA A 27 -2.51 -7.31 -4.96
N CYS A 28 -1.20 -7.28 -4.70
CA CYS A 28 -0.60 -6.34 -3.75
C CYS A 28 -0.80 -4.88 -4.18
N SER A 29 -0.62 -4.55 -5.47
CA SER A 29 -0.91 -3.23 -6.01
C SER A 29 -2.37 -2.82 -5.79
N THR A 30 -3.30 -3.74 -6.04
CA THR A 30 -4.74 -3.50 -5.84
C THR A 30 -5.05 -3.22 -4.37
N ASP A 31 -4.50 -4.00 -3.45
CA ASP A 31 -4.79 -3.85 -2.02
C ASP A 31 -4.12 -2.60 -1.41
N LEU A 32 -2.89 -2.28 -1.84
CA LEU A 32 -2.23 -1.04 -1.45
C LEU A 32 -2.96 0.19 -1.99
N GLY A 33 -3.51 0.14 -3.21
CA GLY A 33 -4.34 1.22 -3.75
C GLY A 33 -5.61 1.44 -2.93
N LYS A 34 -6.31 0.37 -2.53
CA LYS A 34 -7.48 0.48 -1.64
C LYS A 34 -7.11 1.10 -0.28
N PHE A 35 -5.96 0.73 0.26
CA PHE A 35 -5.48 1.28 1.53
C PHE A 35 -5.11 2.76 1.39
N ALA A 36 -4.43 3.15 0.31
CA ALA A 36 -4.13 4.55 0.01
C ALA A 36 -5.41 5.41 -0.03
N SER A 37 -6.42 4.95 -0.79
CA SER A 37 -7.72 5.64 -0.83
C SER A 37 -8.43 5.68 0.52
N PHE A 38 -8.23 4.68 1.38
CA PHE A 38 -8.75 4.72 2.75
C PHE A 38 -8.08 5.81 3.59
N LEU A 39 -6.75 5.90 3.55
CA LEU A 39 -5.98 6.91 4.27
C LEU A 39 -6.36 8.33 3.83
N GLU A 40 -6.55 8.56 2.52
CA GLU A 40 -7.02 9.84 1.99
C GLU A 40 -8.39 10.23 2.54
N ARG A 41 -9.36 9.32 2.50
CA ARG A 41 -10.71 9.57 3.04
C ARG A 41 -10.68 9.83 4.55
N ALA A 42 -9.81 9.13 5.27
CA ALA A 42 -9.64 9.29 6.71
C ALA A 42 -8.77 10.50 7.08
N SER A 43 -8.18 11.19 6.09
CA SER A 43 -7.21 12.28 6.30
C SER A 43 -6.04 11.86 7.20
N ILE A 44 -5.63 10.60 7.10
CA ILE A 44 -4.50 10.03 7.84
C ILE A 44 -3.25 10.15 6.96
N PRO A 45 -2.26 10.97 7.33
CA PRO A 45 -1.00 11.03 6.60
C PRO A 45 -0.19 9.74 6.81
N LEU A 46 0.61 9.36 5.82
CA LEU A 46 1.35 8.09 5.82
C LEU A 46 2.26 7.95 7.06
N GLU A 47 2.86 9.04 7.51
CA GLU A 47 3.76 9.10 8.68
C GLU A 47 3.05 8.86 10.00
N ARG A 48 1.71 8.89 10.01
CA ARG A 48 0.87 8.60 11.18
C ARG A 48 0.11 7.28 11.06
N VAL A 49 0.40 6.48 10.04
CA VAL A 49 -0.18 5.15 9.93
C VAL A 49 0.37 4.28 11.06
N ASP A 50 -0.53 3.80 11.90
CA ASP A 50 -0.25 2.88 13.00
C ASP A 50 -1.11 1.62 12.88
N ALA A 51 -0.97 0.71 13.85
CA ALA A 51 -1.75 -0.52 13.89
C ALA A 51 -3.28 -0.26 14.00
N GLY A 52 -3.68 0.87 14.58
CA GLY A 52 -5.08 1.28 14.67
C GLY A 52 -5.65 1.63 13.30
N ALA A 53 -4.92 2.41 12.50
CA ALA A 53 -5.29 2.74 11.12
C ALA A 53 -5.40 1.47 10.24
N VAL A 54 -4.46 0.53 10.41
CA VAL A 54 -4.51 -0.77 9.70
C VAL A 54 -5.74 -1.58 10.13
N THR A 55 -6.02 -1.65 11.43
CA THR A 55 -7.20 -2.36 11.94
C THR A 55 -8.49 -1.74 11.42
N ALA A 56 -8.58 -0.41 11.37
CA ALA A 56 -9.75 0.31 10.86
C ALA A 56 -9.98 0.09 9.35
N PHE A 57 -8.96 -0.31 8.59
CA PHE A 57 -9.12 -0.67 7.19
C PHE A 57 -9.62 -2.12 6.98
N LEU A 58 -9.33 -3.02 7.93
CA LEU A 58 -9.64 -4.45 7.83
C LEU A 58 -11.05 -4.83 8.33
N VAL A 59 -11.76 -3.90 8.97
CA VAL A 59 -13.10 -4.08 9.55
C VAL A 59 -14.15 -3.37 8.70
#